data_AF-A0A934HFR2-F1
#
_entry.id   AF-A0A934HFR2-F1
#
_cell.length_a   1.000
_cell.length_b   1.000
_cell.length_c   1.000
_cell.angle_alpha   90.00
_cell.angle_beta   90.00
_cell.angle_gamma   90.00
#
_symmetry.space_group_name_H-M   'P 1'
#
loop_
_entity.id
_entity.type
_entity.pdbx_description
1 polymer ?
#
loop_
_entity_poly.entity_id
_entity_poly.type
_entity_poly.pdbx_seq_one_letter_code
_entity_poly.pdbx_strand_id
1 'polypeptide(L)'
;MSDPQTNLNIKTTQTVKAVSTKAEEKSKLFFFRRMPRRDIPREWTKPDDEKEYETELLNEGFVSEALLKGQMSEELKIDLRELNQHLLPHFWRVNQRAKFYQNRYYQYQWAFILAAFFTTVFASMNVFAYAQGWTDSVNLIAFRFHWSEFLGLATALISGVAAAVSFLDANQTPQKRWFRARAQAEALRSTYFLYLARQEPFNTLNTGERVQIMRQRVIEVLRQARTGSADQAATYVDVAALTDEEEEAESAEREAEPPPPAADHDTPTPLPGV
;
A
#
# COMPACT_ATOMS: atom_id res chain seq x y z
N MET A 1 -17.09 10.56 52.47
CA MET A 1 -17.64 11.20 51.26
C MET A 1 -16.69 10.87 50.12
N SER A 2 -17.09 9.94 49.26
CA SER A 2 -16.27 9.42 48.17
C SER A 2 -16.60 10.21 46.90
N ASP A 3 -15.58 10.81 46.27
CA ASP A 3 -15.78 11.65 45.09
C ASP A 3 -16.41 10.86 43.92
N PRO A 4 -17.54 11.32 43.36
CA PRO A 4 -18.21 10.64 42.26
C PRO A 4 -17.41 10.68 40.94
N GLN A 5 -16.38 11.53 40.83
CA GLN A 5 -15.54 11.64 39.62
C GLN A 5 -14.50 10.51 39.48
N THR A 6 -14.07 9.87 40.57
CA THR A 6 -13.02 8.85 40.51
C THR A 6 -13.51 7.54 39.86
N ASN A 7 -14.81 7.24 39.93
CA ASN A 7 -15.39 6.00 39.40
C ASN A 7 -15.61 5.99 37.87
N LEU A 8 -15.71 7.15 37.23
CA LEU A 8 -15.86 7.26 35.77
C LEU A 8 -14.57 6.91 35.02
N ASN A 9 -13.41 7.15 35.64
CA ASN A 9 -12.11 6.94 35.00
C ASN A 9 -11.76 5.44 34.91
N ILE A 10 -12.15 4.63 35.89
CA ILE A 10 -11.82 3.20 35.95
C ILE A 10 -12.57 2.40 34.87
N LYS A 11 -13.87 2.67 34.67
CA LYS A 11 -14.68 1.95 33.68
C LYS A 11 -14.25 2.22 32.24
N THR A 12 -13.88 3.47 31.95
CA THR A 12 -13.38 3.88 30.62
C THR A 12 -12.00 3.26 30.35
N THR A 13 -11.13 3.21 31.37
CA THR A 13 -9.80 2.59 31.23
C THR A 13 -9.88 1.07 31.05
N GLN A 14 -10.82 0.39 31.72
CA GLN A 14 -11.00 -1.06 31.58
C GLN A 14 -11.57 -1.46 30.21
N THR A 15 -12.48 -0.66 29.65
CA THR A 15 -13.03 -0.92 28.31
C THR A 15 -11.97 -0.76 27.22
N VAL A 16 -11.10 0.26 27.31
CA VAL A 16 -9.98 0.44 26.37
C VAL A 16 -8.99 -0.73 26.45
N LYS A 17 -8.63 -1.20 27.65
CA LYS A 17 -7.74 -2.36 27.82
C LYS A 17 -8.32 -3.67 27.25
N ALA A 18 -9.62 -3.92 27.45
CA ALA A 18 -10.27 -5.14 26.96
C ALA A 18 -10.41 -5.19 25.43
N VAL A 19 -10.55 -4.03 24.78
CA VAL A 19 -10.55 -3.94 23.31
C VAL A 19 -9.14 -4.17 22.74
N SER A 20 -8.10 -3.69 23.42
CA SER A 20 -6.70 -3.86 23.01
C SER A 20 -6.25 -5.33 23.02
N THR A 21 -6.54 -6.08 24.08
CA THR A 21 -6.06 -7.48 24.22
C THR A 21 -6.69 -8.43 23.21
N LYS A 22 -7.98 -8.27 22.88
CA LYS A 22 -8.64 -9.06 21.82
C LYS A 22 -8.11 -8.75 20.42
N ALA A 23 -7.66 -7.52 20.17
CA ALA A 23 -7.03 -7.15 18.91
C ALA A 23 -5.63 -7.77 18.77
N GLU A 24 -4.89 -7.89 19.88
CA GLU A 24 -3.56 -8.54 19.91
C GLU A 24 -3.61 -10.05 19.70
N GLU A 25 -4.58 -10.78 20.25
CA GLU A 25 -4.69 -12.23 19.99
C GLU A 25 -5.01 -12.54 18.53
N LYS A 26 -5.86 -11.72 17.89
CA LYS A 26 -6.12 -11.82 16.45
C LYS A 26 -4.94 -11.39 15.58
N SER A 27 -3.90 -10.77 16.16
CA SER A 27 -2.74 -10.26 15.43
C SER A 27 -1.68 -11.32 15.12
N LYS A 28 -1.66 -12.47 15.82
CA LYS A 28 -0.63 -13.52 15.64
C LYS A 28 -0.68 -14.19 14.26
N LEU A 29 -1.79 -14.04 13.54
CA LEU A 29 -1.95 -14.53 12.18
C LEU A 29 -1.70 -13.41 11.17
N PHE A 30 -0.45 -12.94 11.09
CA PHE A 30 -0.01 -11.85 10.20
C PHE A 30 -0.45 -12.02 8.74
N PHE A 31 -0.59 -13.26 8.26
CA PHE A 31 -1.03 -13.59 6.90
C PHE A 31 -2.50 -13.25 6.64
N PHE A 32 -3.39 -13.47 7.61
CA PHE A 32 -4.82 -13.25 7.43
C PHE A 32 -5.19 -11.77 7.42
N ARG A 33 -4.43 -10.92 8.12
CA ARG A 33 -4.66 -9.46 8.12
C ARG A 33 -4.32 -8.81 6.78
N ARG A 34 -3.42 -9.41 5.99
CA ARG A 34 -2.98 -8.91 4.68
C ARG A 34 -3.72 -9.58 3.51
N MET A 35 -4.77 -10.35 3.79
CA MET A 35 -5.53 -10.98 2.72
C MET A 35 -6.30 -9.88 1.95
N PRO A 36 -6.14 -9.80 0.62
CA PRO A 36 -6.79 -8.78 -0.17
C PRO A 36 -8.31 -9.01 -0.14
N ARG A 37 -9.05 -7.93 0.08
CA ARG A 37 -10.50 -7.93 -0.10
C ARG A 37 -10.79 -7.77 -1.59
N ARG A 38 -11.80 -8.46 -2.12
CA ARG A 38 -12.15 -8.37 -3.54
C ARG A 38 -12.94 -7.10 -3.84
N ASP A 39 -13.90 -6.77 -2.97
CA ASP A 39 -14.82 -5.64 -3.18
C ASP A 39 -14.54 -4.51 -2.20
N ILE A 40 -13.51 -3.71 -2.50
CA ILE A 40 -13.36 -2.40 -1.86
C ILE A 40 -13.85 -1.35 -2.85
N PRO A 41 -14.88 -0.56 -2.51
CA PRO A 41 -15.39 0.46 -3.42
C PRO A 41 -14.31 1.52 -3.65
N ARG A 42 -14.21 2.00 -4.89
CA ARG A 42 -13.22 3.02 -5.26
C ARG A 42 -13.56 4.40 -4.69
N GLU A 43 -14.86 4.66 -4.54
CA GLU A 43 -15.39 5.91 -4.05
C GLU A 43 -16.04 5.69 -2.69
N TRP A 44 -15.90 6.67 -1.81
CA TRP A 44 -16.57 6.62 -0.52
C TRP A 44 -18.01 7.09 -0.69
N THR A 45 -18.93 6.29 -0.18
CA THR A 45 -20.35 6.62 -0.06
C THR A 45 -20.64 6.86 1.40
N LYS A 46 -21.24 8.02 1.74
CA LYS A 46 -21.65 8.28 3.13
C LYS A 46 -22.63 7.19 3.56
N PRO A 47 -22.43 6.54 4.72
CA PRO A 47 -23.43 5.63 5.29
C PRO A 47 -24.78 6.33 5.48
N ASP A 48 -25.87 5.63 5.19
CA ASP A 48 -27.24 6.15 5.40
C ASP A 48 -27.58 6.26 6.90
N ASP A 49 -27.01 5.37 7.73
CA ASP A 49 -27.16 5.43 9.19
C ASP A 49 -26.15 6.41 9.80
N GLU A 50 -26.67 7.44 10.47
CA GLU A 50 -25.84 8.44 11.14
C GLU A 50 -24.99 7.83 12.26
N LYS A 51 -25.46 6.77 12.93
CA LYS A 51 -24.65 6.08 13.97
C LYS A 51 -23.44 5.37 13.39
N GLU A 52 -23.57 4.81 12.19
CA GLU A 52 -22.46 4.19 11.48
C GLU A 52 -21.44 5.27 11.10
N TYR A 53 -21.91 6.40 10.57
CA TYR A 53 -21.04 7.55 10.26
C TYR A 53 -20.30 8.09 11.50
N GLU A 54 -20.98 8.24 12.64
CA GLU A 54 -20.35 8.63 13.90
C GLU A 54 -19.29 7.61 14.36
N THR A 55 -19.56 6.32 14.16
CA THR A 55 -18.61 5.25 14.47
C THR A 55 -17.40 5.32 13.56
N GLU A 56 -17.58 5.59 12.27
CA GLU A 56 -16.46 5.83 11.34
C GLU A 56 -15.62 7.04 11.77
N LEU A 57 -16.25 8.15 12.17
CA LEU A 57 -15.55 9.32 12.69
C LEU A 57 -14.69 8.97 13.90
N LEU A 58 -15.25 8.24 14.87
CA LEU A 58 -14.54 7.81 16.07
C LEU A 58 -13.39 6.84 15.77
N ASN A 59 -13.59 5.90 14.83
CA ASN A 59 -12.56 4.96 14.39
C ASN A 59 -11.40 5.66 13.71
N GLU A 60 -11.70 6.71 12.94
CA GLU A 60 -10.69 7.59 12.38
C GLU A 60 -10.26 8.67 13.39
N GLY A 61 -10.68 8.63 14.67
CA GLY A 61 -10.23 9.53 15.74
C GLY A 61 -10.68 10.99 15.62
N PHE A 62 -11.69 11.29 14.82
CA PHE A 62 -12.35 12.60 14.80
C PHE A 62 -13.30 12.76 16.00
N VAL A 63 -13.68 14.01 16.28
CA VAL A 63 -14.64 14.33 17.34
C VAL A 63 -16.05 14.13 16.80
N SER A 64 -16.86 13.33 17.48
CA SER A 64 -18.28 13.16 17.18
C SER A 64 -19.17 13.76 18.27
N GLU A 65 -20.42 14.06 17.93
CA GLU A 65 -21.39 14.59 18.89
C GLU A 65 -21.64 13.62 20.05
N ALA A 66 -21.69 12.32 19.75
CA ALA A 66 -21.81 11.25 20.75
C ALA A 66 -20.71 11.28 21.82
N LEU A 67 -19.48 11.70 21.46
CA LEU A 67 -18.37 11.79 22.41
C LEU A 67 -18.57 12.92 23.44
N LEU A 68 -19.20 14.01 23.02
CA LEU A 68 -19.31 15.25 23.80
C LEU A 68 -20.54 15.29 24.71
N LYS A 69 -21.45 14.29 24.63
CA LYS A 69 -22.60 14.09 25.56
C LYS A 69 -23.40 15.37 25.88
N GLY A 70 -23.55 16.26 24.91
CA GLY A 70 -24.29 17.52 25.06
C GLY A 70 -23.54 18.66 25.75
N GLN A 71 -22.26 18.50 26.09
CA GLN A 71 -21.41 19.56 26.65
C GLN A 71 -20.77 20.46 25.57
N MET A 72 -21.36 20.51 24.38
CA MET A 72 -20.80 21.22 23.23
C MET A 72 -21.18 22.69 23.26
N SER A 73 -20.17 23.59 23.24
CA SER A 73 -20.42 25.01 23.05
C SER A 73 -21.02 25.28 21.67
N GLU A 74 -21.83 26.33 21.56
CA GLU A 74 -22.45 26.72 20.26
C GLU A 74 -21.39 27.04 19.20
N GLU A 75 -20.24 27.60 19.60
CA GLU A 75 -19.13 27.84 18.70
C GLU A 75 -18.55 26.54 18.14
N LEU A 76 -18.37 25.51 18.98
CA LEU A 76 -17.84 24.22 18.55
C LEU A 76 -18.83 23.48 17.63
N LYS A 77 -20.14 23.62 17.85
CA LYS A 77 -21.17 23.10 16.93
C LYS A 77 -21.05 23.72 15.54
N ILE A 78 -20.86 25.03 15.48
CA ILE A 78 -20.64 25.74 14.22
C ILE A 78 -19.36 25.25 13.56
N ASP A 79 -18.25 25.16 14.31
CA ASP A 79 -16.97 24.70 13.78
C ASP A 79 -17.03 23.25 13.24
N LEU A 80 -17.69 22.33 13.95
CA LEU A 80 -17.87 20.95 13.49
C LEU A 80 -18.77 20.87 12.24
N ARG A 81 -19.82 21.70 12.18
CA ARG A 81 -20.68 21.77 10.99
C ARG A 81 -19.88 22.22 9.75
N GLU A 82 -19.06 23.25 9.88
CA GLU A 82 -18.23 23.75 8.77
C GLU A 82 -17.18 22.70 8.34
N LEU A 83 -16.55 22.01 9.30
CA LEU A 83 -15.62 20.90 9.01
C LEU A 83 -16.32 19.74 8.28
N ASN A 84 -17.52 19.39 8.72
CA ASN A 84 -18.32 18.32 8.11
C ASN A 84 -18.78 18.68 6.70
N GLN A 85 -19.08 19.94 6.44
CA GLN A 85 -19.49 20.40 5.12
C GLN A 85 -18.31 20.52 4.14
N HIS A 86 -17.15 21.01 4.60
CA HIS A 86 -16.08 21.46 3.70
C HIS A 86 -14.80 20.63 3.73
N LEU A 87 -14.50 19.91 4.82
CA LEU A 87 -13.24 19.17 4.96
C LEU A 87 -13.48 17.66 4.91
N LEU A 88 -14.41 17.15 5.72
CA LEU A 88 -14.63 15.71 5.89
C LEU A 88 -14.98 14.98 4.59
N PRO A 89 -15.82 15.50 3.67
CA PRO A 89 -16.12 14.80 2.43
C PRO A 89 -14.88 14.56 1.55
N HIS A 90 -13.92 15.50 1.58
CA HIS A 90 -12.65 15.36 0.89
C HIS A 90 -11.72 14.38 1.60
N PHE A 91 -11.65 14.45 2.93
CA PHE A 91 -10.90 13.47 3.72
C PHE A 91 -11.35 12.04 3.41
N TRP A 92 -12.66 11.77 3.47
CA TRP A 92 -13.20 10.43 3.24
C TRP A 92 -12.91 9.91 1.84
N ARG A 93 -13.07 10.76 0.82
CA ARG A 93 -12.74 10.41 -0.56
C ARG A 93 -11.26 10.04 -0.73
N VAL A 94 -10.37 10.79 -0.11
CA VAL A 94 -8.92 10.57 -0.17
C VAL A 94 -8.52 9.33 0.63
N ASN A 95 -9.05 9.16 1.84
CA ASN A 95 -8.82 8.00 2.68
C ASN A 95 -9.31 6.71 2.01
N GLN A 96 -10.48 6.72 1.37
CA GLN A 96 -11.00 5.57 0.64
C GLN A 96 -10.14 5.20 -0.55
N ARG A 97 -9.63 6.20 -1.30
CA ARG A 97 -8.65 5.96 -2.36
C ARG A 97 -7.38 5.32 -1.82
N ALA A 98 -6.89 5.76 -0.66
CA ALA A 98 -5.74 5.12 -0.01
C ALA A 98 -6.05 3.65 0.32
N LYS A 99 -7.19 3.36 0.98
CA LYS A 99 -7.62 1.98 1.29
C LYS A 99 -7.74 1.11 0.03
N PHE A 100 -8.30 1.65 -1.06
CA PHE A 100 -8.39 0.98 -2.36
C PHE A 100 -7.01 0.62 -2.93
N TYR A 101 -6.09 1.59 -3.00
CA TYR A 101 -4.75 1.34 -3.55
C TYR A 101 -3.91 0.40 -2.67
N GLN A 102 -4.04 0.50 -1.35
CA GLN A 102 -3.41 -0.43 -0.42
C GLN A 102 -3.87 -1.87 -0.68
N ASN A 103 -5.18 -2.06 -0.85
CA ASN A 103 -5.73 -3.36 -1.14
C ASN A 103 -5.30 -3.89 -2.53
N ARG A 104 -5.23 -3.02 -3.53
CA ARG A 104 -4.71 -3.38 -4.86
C ARG A 104 -3.25 -3.83 -4.81
N TYR A 105 -2.43 -3.15 -4.02
CA TYR A 105 -1.05 -3.57 -3.76
C TYR A 105 -1.00 -4.98 -3.14
N TYR A 106 -1.82 -5.25 -2.13
CA TYR A 106 -1.91 -6.60 -1.55
C TYR A 106 -2.39 -7.65 -2.55
N GLN A 107 -3.31 -7.31 -3.46
CA GLN A 107 -3.74 -8.21 -4.52
C GLN A 107 -2.55 -8.64 -5.40
N TYR A 108 -1.70 -7.71 -5.81
CA TYR A 108 -0.51 -8.02 -6.62
C TYR A 108 0.52 -8.83 -5.85
N GLN A 109 0.80 -8.49 -4.59
CA GLN A 109 1.69 -9.28 -3.74
C GLN A 109 1.20 -10.73 -3.60
N TRP A 110 -0.10 -10.93 -3.37
CA TRP A 110 -0.66 -12.27 -3.26
C TRP A 110 -0.64 -13.03 -4.58
N ALA A 111 -0.95 -12.36 -5.70
CA ALA A 111 -0.84 -12.99 -7.02
C ALA A 111 0.60 -13.46 -7.29
N PHE A 112 1.60 -12.64 -6.94
CA PHE A 112 3.01 -13.00 -7.07
C PHE A 112 3.40 -14.19 -6.17
N ILE A 113 3.01 -14.16 -4.89
CA ILE A 113 3.29 -15.26 -3.94
C ILE A 113 2.67 -16.57 -4.42
N LEU A 114 1.41 -16.53 -4.88
CA LEU A 114 0.73 -17.71 -5.40
C LEU A 114 1.38 -18.22 -6.69
N ALA A 115 1.75 -17.33 -7.61
CA ALA A 115 2.46 -17.71 -8.83
C ALA A 115 3.79 -18.40 -8.50
N ALA A 116 4.63 -17.78 -7.66
CA ALA A 116 5.89 -18.37 -7.23
C ALA A 116 5.69 -19.74 -6.57
N PHE A 117 4.70 -19.86 -5.68
CA PHE A 117 4.35 -21.12 -5.04
C PHE A 117 3.99 -22.21 -6.06
N PHE A 118 3.08 -21.92 -7.00
CA PHE A 118 2.68 -22.90 -8.02
C PHE A 118 3.83 -23.27 -8.96
N THR A 119 4.69 -22.31 -9.33
CA THR A 119 5.90 -22.57 -10.09
C THR A 119 6.80 -23.58 -9.36
N THR A 120 7.03 -23.40 -8.06
CA THR A 120 7.83 -24.35 -7.27
C THR A 120 7.16 -25.72 -7.18
N VAL A 121 5.85 -25.77 -6.96
CA VAL A 121 5.09 -27.04 -6.93
C VAL A 121 5.21 -27.78 -8.26
N PHE A 122 4.98 -27.11 -9.39
CA PHE A 122 5.08 -27.77 -10.70
C PHE A 122 6.51 -28.16 -11.07
N ALA A 123 7.51 -27.32 -10.75
CA ALA A 123 8.91 -27.67 -10.96
C ALA A 123 9.30 -28.93 -10.17
N SER A 124 8.93 -29.00 -8.88
CA SER A 124 9.20 -30.17 -8.03
C SER A 124 8.46 -31.42 -8.48
N MET A 125 7.19 -31.30 -8.89
CA MET A 125 6.44 -32.40 -9.49
C MET A 125 7.10 -32.90 -10.79
N ASN A 126 7.63 -31.99 -11.61
CA ASN A 126 8.34 -32.36 -12.85
C ASN A 126 9.62 -33.15 -12.54
N VAL A 127 10.43 -32.68 -11.58
CA VAL A 127 11.64 -33.39 -11.13
C VAL A 127 11.28 -34.77 -10.57
N PHE A 128 10.23 -34.87 -9.76
CA PHE A 128 9.78 -36.14 -9.19
C PHE A 128 9.28 -37.11 -10.27
N ALA A 129 8.46 -36.63 -11.21
CA ALA A 129 7.95 -37.44 -12.31
C ALA A 129 9.08 -37.98 -13.20
N TYR A 130 10.10 -37.14 -13.46
CA TYR A 130 11.30 -37.55 -14.19
C TYR A 130 12.09 -38.63 -13.43
N ALA A 131 12.31 -38.44 -12.12
CA ALA A 131 13.06 -39.39 -11.29
C ALA A 131 12.37 -40.77 -11.16
N GLN A 132 11.04 -40.81 -11.19
CA GLN A 132 10.27 -42.07 -11.14
C GLN A 132 10.16 -42.78 -12.50
N GLY A 133 10.73 -42.21 -13.57
CA GLY A 133 10.61 -42.79 -14.91
C GLY A 133 9.18 -42.77 -15.47
N TRP A 134 8.30 -41.91 -14.93
CA TRP A 134 6.92 -41.73 -15.44
C TRP A 134 6.88 -41.06 -16.83
N THR A 135 8.03 -40.79 -17.42
CA THR A 135 8.20 -40.30 -18.79
C THR A 135 7.76 -41.31 -19.84
N ASP A 136 7.76 -42.61 -19.52
CA ASP A 136 7.28 -43.66 -20.42
C ASP A 136 5.75 -43.81 -20.33
N SER A 137 5.05 -42.95 -21.07
CA SER A 137 3.70 -43.12 -21.63
C SER A 137 2.80 -44.14 -20.91
N VAL A 138 1.96 -43.67 -19.98
CA VAL A 138 0.81 -44.46 -19.52
C VAL A 138 -0.14 -44.62 -20.72
N ASN A 139 -0.04 -45.75 -21.43
CA ASN A 139 -0.89 -46.10 -22.58
C ASN A 139 -2.32 -46.42 -22.12
N LEU A 140 -3.07 -45.41 -21.68
CA LEU A 140 -4.52 -45.51 -21.48
C LEU A 140 -5.24 -45.31 -22.82
N ILE A 141 -5.15 -46.36 -23.66
CA ILE A 141 -6.01 -46.83 -24.78
C ILE A 141 -6.47 -45.83 -25.88
N ALA A 142 -6.47 -44.50 -25.70
CA ALA A 142 -6.77 -43.54 -26.76
C ALA A 142 -6.17 -42.14 -26.57
N PHE A 143 -5.65 -41.80 -25.38
CA PHE A 143 -5.04 -40.49 -25.11
C PHE A 143 -3.61 -40.66 -24.60
N ARG A 144 -2.61 -40.34 -25.43
CA ARG A 144 -1.23 -40.16 -24.97
C ARG A 144 -1.14 -38.81 -24.27
N PHE A 145 -1.17 -38.82 -22.93
CA PHE A 145 -1.00 -37.62 -22.14
C PHE A 145 0.49 -37.45 -21.77
N HIS A 146 1.18 -36.52 -22.44
CA HIS A 146 2.57 -36.19 -22.15
C HIS A 146 2.65 -35.26 -20.93
N TRP A 147 2.79 -35.84 -19.74
CA TRP A 147 2.86 -35.10 -18.48
C TRP A 147 3.95 -34.03 -18.44
N SER A 148 5.09 -34.27 -19.09
CA SER A 148 6.20 -33.32 -19.20
C SER A 148 5.81 -32.06 -19.98
N GLU A 149 5.08 -32.22 -21.10
CA GLU A 149 4.59 -31.10 -21.91
C GLU A 149 3.56 -30.27 -21.15
N PHE A 150 2.64 -30.93 -20.44
CA PHE A 150 1.65 -30.25 -19.60
C PHE A 150 2.31 -29.43 -18.48
N LEU A 151 3.26 -30.01 -17.75
CA LEU A 151 3.96 -29.32 -16.66
C LEU A 151 4.84 -28.17 -17.18
N GLY A 152 5.49 -28.35 -18.34
CA GLY A 152 6.21 -27.29 -19.04
C GLY A 152 5.28 -26.13 -19.43
N LEU A 153 4.14 -26.43 -20.05
CA LEU A 153 3.12 -25.45 -20.42
C LEU A 153 2.56 -24.72 -19.20
N ALA A 154 2.23 -25.44 -18.11
CA ALA A 154 1.72 -24.86 -16.87
C ALA A 154 2.75 -23.90 -16.25
N THR A 155 4.02 -24.28 -16.24
CA THR A 155 5.12 -23.44 -15.75
C THR A 155 5.28 -22.19 -16.61
N ALA A 156 5.28 -22.32 -17.94
CA ALA A 156 5.35 -21.19 -18.85
C ALA A 156 4.16 -20.23 -18.69
N LEU A 157 2.95 -20.77 -18.51
CA LEU A 157 1.74 -19.98 -18.29
C LEU A 157 1.80 -19.20 -16.97
N ILE A 158 2.25 -19.82 -15.88
CA ILE A 158 2.42 -19.12 -14.60
C ILE A 158 3.49 -18.04 -14.69
N SER A 159 4.63 -18.33 -15.33
CA SER A 159 5.67 -17.34 -15.57
C SER A 159 5.16 -16.17 -16.40
N GLY A 160 4.33 -16.42 -17.41
CA GLY A 160 3.66 -15.38 -18.20
C GLY A 160 2.71 -14.52 -17.35
N VAL A 161 1.89 -15.14 -16.48
CA VAL A 161 1.02 -14.41 -15.55
C VAL A 161 1.85 -13.58 -14.56
N ALA A 162 2.92 -14.15 -14.00
CA ALA A 162 3.81 -13.43 -13.09
C ALA A 162 4.45 -12.22 -13.77
N ALA A 163 4.98 -12.38 -14.99
CA ALA A 163 5.54 -11.28 -15.78
C ALA A 163 4.49 -10.19 -16.08
N ALA A 164 3.27 -10.58 -16.46
CA ALA A 164 2.18 -9.64 -16.71
C ALA A 164 1.77 -8.87 -15.44
N VAL A 165 1.72 -9.54 -14.28
CA VAL A 165 1.43 -8.90 -13.00
C VAL A 165 2.55 -7.94 -12.60
N SER A 166 3.82 -8.33 -12.76
CA SER A 166 4.98 -7.47 -12.51
C SER A 166 4.96 -6.23 -13.41
N PHE A 167 4.64 -6.39 -14.69
CA PHE A 167 4.49 -5.27 -15.62
C PHE A 167 3.36 -4.32 -15.23
N LEU A 168 2.20 -4.86 -14.81
CA LEU A 168 1.08 -4.05 -14.32
C LEU A 168 1.44 -3.31 -13.03
N ASP A 169 2.18 -3.92 -12.11
CA ASP A 169 2.63 -3.28 -10.88
C ASP A 169 3.62 -2.15 -11.15
N ALA A 170 4.60 -2.39 -12.03
CA ALA A 170 5.57 -1.40 -12.47
C ALA A 170 4.89 -0.16 -13.10
N ASN A 171 3.88 -0.38 -13.95
CA ASN A 171 3.19 0.71 -14.63
C ASN A 171 2.16 1.45 -13.74
N GLN A 172 1.59 0.79 -12.73
CA GLN A 172 0.51 1.42 -11.94
C GLN A 172 0.98 2.01 -10.60
N THR A 173 2.23 1.77 -10.19
CA THR A 173 2.81 2.09 -8.86
C THR A 173 1.76 2.31 -7.77
N PRO A 174 0.94 1.28 -7.45
CA PRO A 174 -0.14 1.40 -6.46
C PRO A 174 0.38 1.88 -5.11
N GLN A 175 1.62 1.49 -4.76
CA GLN A 175 2.32 1.94 -3.58
C GLN A 175 2.54 3.46 -3.57
N LYS A 176 3.03 4.06 -4.66
CA LYS A 176 3.20 5.53 -4.77
C LYS A 176 1.86 6.25 -4.63
N ARG A 177 0.82 5.74 -5.29
CA ARG A 177 -0.54 6.31 -5.20
C ARG A 177 -1.13 6.20 -3.79
N TRP A 178 -0.92 5.06 -3.13
CA TRP A 178 -1.32 4.83 -1.75
C TRP A 178 -0.62 5.82 -0.81
N PHE A 179 0.72 5.94 -0.87
CA PHE A 179 1.48 6.86 -0.02
C PHE A 179 1.01 8.30 -0.20
N ARG A 180 0.80 8.76 -1.43
CA ARG A 180 0.31 10.10 -1.71
C ARG A 180 -1.09 10.32 -1.11
N ALA A 181 -2.03 9.41 -1.37
CA ALA A 181 -3.38 9.52 -0.82
C ALA A 181 -3.37 9.46 0.72
N ARG A 182 -2.51 8.64 1.32
CA ARG A 182 -2.35 8.55 2.77
C ARG A 182 -1.80 9.85 3.36
N ALA A 183 -0.76 10.41 2.75
CA ALA A 183 -0.18 11.69 3.17
C ALA A 183 -1.20 12.83 3.09
N GLN A 184 -2.00 12.87 2.03
CA GLN A 184 -3.10 13.83 1.91
C GLN A 184 -4.17 13.66 2.98
N ALA A 185 -4.59 12.41 3.27
CA ALA A 185 -5.55 12.15 4.33
C ALA A 185 -5.02 12.64 5.68
N GLU A 186 -3.74 12.39 5.98
CA GLU A 186 -3.10 12.90 7.19
C GLU A 186 -2.98 14.43 7.22
N ALA A 187 -2.68 15.08 6.09
CA ALA A 187 -2.66 16.54 6.02
C ALA A 187 -4.05 17.16 6.23
N LEU A 188 -5.11 16.55 5.71
CA LEU A 188 -6.48 16.98 5.97
C LEU A 188 -6.88 16.73 7.44
N ARG A 189 -6.43 15.60 8.00
CA ARG A 189 -6.63 15.27 9.42
C ARG A 189 -5.92 16.26 10.34
N SER A 190 -4.68 16.66 10.05
CA SER A 190 -3.98 17.67 10.83
C SER A 190 -4.67 19.02 10.73
N THR A 191 -5.10 19.41 9.52
CA THR A 191 -5.89 20.63 9.28
C THR A 191 -7.17 20.65 10.12
N TYR A 192 -7.88 19.52 10.23
CA TYR A 192 -9.06 19.38 11.07
C TYR A 192 -8.76 19.71 12.54
N PHE A 193 -7.68 19.16 13.11
CA PHE A 193 -7.34 19.40 14.51
C PHE A 193 -6.82 20.81 14.76
N LEU A 194 -6.02 21.36 13.84
CA LEU A 194 -5.56 22.75 13.92
C LEU A 194 -6.74 23.73 13.90
N TYR A 195 -7.73 23.47 13.05
CA TYR A 195 -8.95 24.27 12.97
C TYR A 195 -9.74 24.24 14.28
N LEU A 196 -9.95 23.04 14.85
CA LEU A 196 -10.62 22.89 16.15
C LEU A 196 -9.86 23.53 17.31
N ALA A 197 -8.53 23.42 17.30
CA ALA A 197 -7.67 23.99 18.33
C ALA A 197 -7.48 25.52 18.17
N ARG A 198 -8.02 26.12 17.09
CA ARG A 198 -7.85 27.53 16.73
C ARG A 198 -6.38 27.96 16.68
N GLN A 199 -5.52 27.05 16.26
CA GLN A 199 -4.08 27.30 16.09
C GLN A 199 -3.81 27.93 14.72
N GLU A 200 -2.67 28.61 14.56
CA GLU A 200 -2.26 29.19 13.28
C GLU A 200 -2.37 28.14 12.15
N PRO A 201 -2.98 28.46 10.99
CA PRO A 201 -3.45 29.79 10.54
C PRO A 201 -4.91 30.14 10.91
N PHE A 202 -5.54 29.41 11.83
CA PHE A 202 -6.96 29.52 12.20
C PHE A 202 -7.23 30.32 13.48
N ASN A 203 -6.25 31.06 13.97
CA ASN A 203 -6.33 31.88 15.19
C ASN A 203 -7.11 33.19 15.01
N THR A 204 -7.89 33.34 13.93
CA THR A 204 -8.69 34.54 13.64
C THR A 204 -9.97 34.58 14.48
N LEU A 205 -10.36 35.78 14.91
CA LEU A 205 -11.61 36.01 15.66
C LEU A 205 -12.86 35.86 14.76
N ASN A 206 -12.72 36.15 13.47
CA ASN A 206 -13.81 36.04 12.50
C ASN A 206 -13.96 34.59 12.00
N THR A 207 -15.09 33.96 12.32
CA THR A 207 -15.43 32.60 11.88
C THR A 207 -15.47 32.49 10.35
N GLY A 208 -16.00 33.49 9.64
CA GLY A 208 -16.11 33.46 8.18
C GLY A 208 -14.74 33.42 7.50
N GLU A 209 -13.80 34.22 8.00
CA GLU A 209 -12.42 34.23 7.53
C GLU A 209 -11.72 32.89 7.83
N ARG A 210 -11.92 32.34 9.03
CA ARG A 210 -11.37 31.03 9.42
C ARG A 210 -11.82 29.91 8.49
N VAL A 211 -13.11 29.90 8.13
CA VAL A 211 -13.68 28.96 7.17
C VAL A 211 -13.08 29.14 5.77
N GLN A 212 -12.85 30.38 5.32
CA GLN A 212 -12.19 30.65 4.04
C GLN A 212 -10.75 30.13 4.01
N ILE A 213 -9.97 30.40 5.06
CA ILE A 213 -8.60 29.88 5.19
C ILE A 213 -8.61 28.34 5.17
N MET A 214 -9.56 27.70 5.88
CA MET A 214 -9.68 26.24 5.88
C MET A 214 -9.96 25.71 4.47
N ARG A 215 -10.92 26.31 3.75
CA ARG A 215 -11.24 25.90 2.37
C ARG A 215 -10.02 26.06 1.45
N GLN A 216 -9.27 27.15 1.59
CA GLN A 216 -8.03 27.36 0.83
C GLN A 216 -6.98 26.27 1.13
N ARG A 217 -6.76 25.95 2.41
CA ARG A 217 -5.84 24.87 2.83
C ARG A 217 -6.28 23.50 2.30
N VAL A 218 -7.57 23.19 2.32
CA VAL A 218 -8.10 21.97 1.73
C VAL A 218 -7.79 21.91 0.23
N ILE A 219 -8.01 23.01 -0.51
CA ILE A 219 -7.69 23.08 -1.95
C ILE A 219 -6.19 22.90 -2.19
N GLU A 220 -5.34 23.51 -1.37
CA GLU A 220 -3.88 23.41 -1.44
C GLU A 220 -3.42 21.96 -1.26
N VAL A 221 -3.87 21.28 -0.20
CA VAL A 221 -3.56 19.86 0.07
C VAL A 221 -4.03 18.95 -1.07
N LEU A 222 -5.19 19.25 -1.65
CA LEU A 222 -5.71 18.50 -2.80
C LEU A 222 -4.90 18.78 -4.08
N ARG A 223 -4.39 20.00 -4.28
CA ARG A 223 -3.60 20.40 -5.45
C ARG A 223 -2.18 19.84 -5.38
N GLN A 224 -1.55 19.83 -4.21
CA GLN A 224 -0.16 19.38 -4.02
C GLN A 224 0.06 17.94 -4.52
N ALA A 225 -0.95 17.07 -4.42
CA ALA A 225 -0.83 15.72 -4.96
C ALA A 225 -0.94 15.63 -6.49
N ARG A 226 -1.49 16.65 -7.15
CA ARG A 226 -1.57 16.71 -8.61
C ARG A 226 -0.24 17.19 -9.19
N THR A 227 0.42 18.16 -8.54
CA THR A 227 1.72 18.70 -9.00
C THR A 227 2.88 17.78 -8.65
N GLY A 228 2.87 17.11 -7.49
CA GLY A 228 3.92 16.15 -7.13
C GLY A 228 4.04 14.95 -8.10
N SER A 229 3.02 14.69 -8.94
CA SER A 229 3.13 13.74 -10.07
C SER A 229 3.91 14.29 -11.26
N ALA A 230 3.82 15.58 -11.53
CA ALA A 230 4.49 16.21 -12.66
C ALA A 230 5.97 16.43 -12.36
N ASP A 231 6.30 16.94 -11.17
CA ASP A 231 7.70 17.16 -10.77
C ASP A 231 8.46 15.84 -10.65
N GLN A 232 7.86 14.79 -10.07
CA GLN A 232 8.53 13.48 -10.01
C GLN A 232 8.68 12.81 -11.38
N ALA A 233 7.81 13.12 -12.34
CA ALA A 233 7.97 12.63 -13.72
C ALA A 233 9.11 13.39 -14.41
N ALA A 234 9.22 14.70 -14.20
CA ALA A 234 10.33 15.51 -14.71
C ALA A 234 11.67 15.05 -14.13
N THR A 235 11.75 14.80 -12.81
CA THR A 235 12.98 14.30 -12.17
C THR A 235 13.36 12.91 -12.66
N TYR A 236 12.40 12.01 -12.94
CA TYR A 236 12.75 10.67 -13.46
C TYR A 236 13.25 10.71 -14.91
N VAL A 237 12.74 11.64 -15.73
CA VAL A 237 13.24 11.84 -17.10
C VAL A 237 14.66 12.39 -17.07
N ASP A 238 14.97 13.32 -16.16
CA ASP A 238 16.33 13.82 -15.96
C ASP A 238 17.30 12.72 -15.50
N VAL A 239 16.89 11.89 -14.53
CA VAL A 239 17.77 10.81 -14.03
C VAL A 239 17.99 9.74 -15.10
N ALA A 240 16.97 9.41 -15.91
CA ALA A 240 17.13 8.47 -17.02
C ALA A 240 18.06 9.02 -18.11
N ALA A 241 17.97 10.32 -18.42
CA ALA A 241 18.88 10.97 -19.36
C ALA A 241 20.33 10.97 -18.85
N LEU A 242 20.54 11.12 -17.54
CA LEU A 242 21.88 11.05 -16.93
C LEU A 242 22.46 9.64 -16.94
N THR A 243 21.64 8.60 -16.79
CA THR A 243 22.14 7.21 -16.86
C THR A 243 22.51 6.77 -18.27
N ASP A 244 21.83 7.28 -19.30
CA ASP A 244 22.19 6.99 -20.69
C ASP A 244 23.55 7.65 -21.06
N GLU A 245 23.85 8.84 -20.52
CA GLU A 245 25.14 9.51 -20.71
C GLU A 245 26.29 8.81 -19.95
N GLU A 246 26.04 8.29 -18.75
CA GLU A 246 27.05 7.51 -17.99
C GLU A 246 27.38 6.16 -18.65
N GLU A 247 26.38 5.44 -19.19
CA GLU A 247 26.63 4.18 -19.91
C GLU A 247 27.40 4.39 -21.22
N GLU A 248 27.16 5.49 -21.94
CA GLU A 248 27.90 5.85 -23.14
C GLU A 248 29.35 6.24 -22.82
N ALA A 249 29.57 6.97 -21.72
CA ALA A 249 30.90 7.32 -21.23
C ALA A 249 31.70 6.09 -20.75
N GLU A 250 31.07 5.18 -20.00
CA GLU A 250 31.74 3.95 -19.53
C GLU A 250 32.03 2.98 -20.69
N SER A 251 31.18 2.96 -21.72
CA SER A 251 31.41 2.17 -22.93
C SER A 251 32.59 2.71 -23.74
N ALA A 252 32.72 4.04 -23.86
CA ALA A 252 33.85 4.67 -24.52
C ALA A 252 35.17 4.45 -23.76
N GLU A 253 35.13 4.42 -22.42
CA GLU A 253 36.31 4.15 -21.60
C GLU A 253 36.76 2.69 -21.69
N ARG A 254 35.83 1.73 -21.77
CA ARG A 254 36.15 0.30 -22.02
C ARG A 254 36.72 0.04 -23.41
N GLU A 255 36.37 0.84 -24.41
CA GLU A 255 36.95 0.73 -25.76
C GLU A 255 38.37 1.31 -25.83
N ALA A 256 38.73 2.19 -24.90
CA ALA A 256 40.06 2.78 -24.79
C ALA A 256 41.05 1.93 -23.97
N GLU A 257 40.58 0.90 -23.26
CA GLU A 257 41.45 0.03 -22.49
C GLU A 257 42.22 -0.93 -23.42
N PRO A 258 43.56 -0.88 -23.43
CA PRO A 258 44.36 -1.72 -24.32
C PRO A 258 44.12 -3.20 -24.00
N PRO A 259 44.03 -4.09 -25.02
CA PRO A 259 43.73 -5.49 -24.79
C PRO A 259 44.75 -6.10 -23.83
N PRO A 260 44.30 -6.93 -22.88
CA PRO A 260 45.19 -7.52 -21.89
C PRO A 260 46.29 -8.33 -22.61
N PRO A 261 47.54 -8.25 -22.14
CA PRO A 261 48.64 -8.98 -22.75
C PRO A 261 48.31 -10.48 -22.76
N ALA A 262 48.50 -11.13 -23.91
CA ALA A 262 48.21 -12.55 -24.09
C ALA A 262 48.89 -13.38 -22.99
N ALA A 263 48.06 -14.06 -22.18
CA ALA A 263 48.57 -14.93 -21.13
C ALA A 263 49.22 -16.16 -21.77
N ASP A 264 50.54 -16.28 -21.63
CA ASP A 264 51.32 -17.47 -21.96
C ASP A 264 50.90 -18.61 -21.02
N HIS A 265 49.91 -19.39 -21.45
CA HIS A 265 49.47 -20.60 -20.78
C HIS A 265 50.36 -21.79 -21.19
N ASP A 266 51.54 -21.88 -20.57
CA ASP A 266 52.36 -23.09 -20.64
C ASP A 266 53.02 -23.35 -19.27
N THR A 267 52.21 -23.73 -18.29
CA THR A 267 52.73 -24.30 -17.03
C THR A 267 51.97 -25.58 -16.71
N PRO A 268 52.54 -26.77 -17.01
CA PRO A 268 51.92 -28.04 -16.67
C PRO A 268 51.88 -28.20 -15.15
N THR A 269 50.66 -28.33 -14.61
CA THR A 269 50.43 -28.56 -13.18
C THR A 269 50.87 -29.99 -12.82
N PRO A 270 51.74 -30.19 -11.82
CA PRO A 270 52.18 -31.53 -11.43
C PRO A 270 51.05 -32.25 -10.68
N LEU A 271 50.79 -33.49 -11.06
CA LEU A 271 49.83 -34.37 -10.39
C LEU A 271 50.34 -34.72 -8.98
N PRO A 272 49.48 -34.66 -7.94
CA PRO A 272 49.85 -35.09 -6.60
C PRO A 272 50.07 -36.61 -6.55
N GLY A 273 51.21 -36.99 -5.96
CA GLY A 273 51.64 -38.36 -5.77
C GLY A 273 50.79 -39.15 -4.76
N VAL A 274 50.83 -40.46 -4.98
CA VAL A 274 50.15 -41.60 -4.32
C VAL A 274 50.27 -41.59 -2.79
#